data_AF-A0A7K4B3N8-F1
#
_entry.id   AF-A0A7K4B3N8-F1
#
_cell.length_a   1.000
_cell.length_b   1.000
_cell.length_c   1.000
_cell.angle_alpha   90.00
_cell.angle_beta   90.00
_cell.angle_gamma   90.00
#
_symmetry.space_group_name_H-M   'P 1'
#
loop_
_entity.id
_entity.type
_entity.pdbx_description
1 polymer ?
#
loop_
_entity_poly.entity_id
_entity_poly.type
_entity_poly.pdbx_seq_one_letter_code
_entity_poly.pdbx_strand_id
1 'polypeptide(L)'
;DCRQKIVISDLIEVHFLELPKLHNLSGQDTDNDCIKWMKFFNERTKEELIMLSEASPSIKKATNLLMSMSMDEETRQKYEEREEYLFERKMMLQLAEKAGMEKGMAIAGRKVAINLVALGMDDDTISKVTGLSQEEIKKLREQ
;
A
#
# COMPACT_ATOMS: atom_id res chain seq x y z
N ASP A 1 -9.65 -14.17 -23.38
CA ASP A 1 -10.57 -15.30 -23.60
C ASP A 1 -11.43 -15.44 -22.35
N CYS A 2 -12.72 -15.14 -22.41
CA CYS A 2 -13.59 -15.01 -21.22
C CYS A 2 -14.13 -16.36 -20.71
N ARG A 3 -13.46 -17.45 -21.08
CA ARG A 3 -13.89 -18.83 -20.82
C ARG A 3 -13.64 -19.29 -19.39
N GLN A 4 -12.81 -18.58 -18.63
CA GLN A 4 -12.57 -18.89 -17.22
C GLN A 4 -13.61 -18.18 -16.35
N LYS A 5 -14.65 -18.94 -15.98
CA LYS A 5 -15.69 -18.52 -15.04
C LYS A 5 -15.71 -19.40 -13.81
N ILE A 6 -15.93 -18.79 -12.65
CA ILE A 6 -16.18 -19.48 -11.38
C ILE A 6 -17.53 -19.01 -10.89
N VAL A 7 -18.50 -19.92 -10.86
CA VAL A 7 -19.83 -19.66 -10.27
C VAL A 7 -19.72 -19.98 -8.78
N ILE A 8 -19.92 -18.97 -7.94
CA ILE A 8 -19.80 -19.11 -6.48
C ILE A 8 -21.17 -19.43 -5.87
N SER A 9 -22.24 -18.84 -6.41
CA SER A 9 -23.63 -19.12 -6.05
C SER A 9 -24.56 -18.70 -7.19
N ASP A 10 -25.87 -18.95 -7.05
CA ASP A 10 -26.91 -18.49 -7.99
C ASP A 10 -26.99 -16.96 -8.11
N LEU A 11 -26.28 -16.22 -7.24
CA LEU A 11 -26.25 -14.76 -7.19
C LEU A 11 -24.93 -14.18 -7.68
N ILE A 12 -23.84 -14.96 -7.74
CA ILE A 12 -22.49 -14.45 -7.99
C ILE A 12 -21.72 -15.36 -8.95
N GLU A 13 -21.30 -14.77 -10.07
CA GLU A 13 -20.37 -15.34 -11.04
C GLU A 13 -19.13 -14.46 -11.14
N VAL A 14 -17.95 -15.07 -11.15
CA VAL A 14 -16.66 -14.40 -11.26
C VAL A 14 -16.00 -14.79 -12.57
N HIS A 15 -15.61 -13.78 -13.36
CA HIS A 15 -14.86 -13.96 -14.60
C HIS A 15 -13.42 -13.46 -14.42
N PHE A 16 -12.45 -14.26 -14.86
CA PHE A 16 -11.05 -13.85 -14.89
C PHE A 16 -10.72 -13.30 -16.27
N LEU A 17 -10.27 -12.04 -16.32
CA LEU A 17 -10.00 -11.32 -17.56
C LEU A 17 -8.52 -10.98 -17.66
N GLU A 18 -7.88 -11.43 -18.74
CA GLU A 18 -6.47 -11.15 -19.04
C GLU A 18 -6.38 -10.04 -20.09
N LEU A 19 -6.31 -8.78 -19.64
CA LEU A 19 -6.31 -7.60 -20.52
C LEU A 19 -5.18 -7.58 -21.58
N PRO A 20 -3.93 -8.02 -21.32
CA PRO A 20 -2.88 -8.01 -22.34
C PRO A 20 -3.21 -8.84 -23.59
N LYS A 21 -4.04 -9.90 -23.44
CA LYS A 21 -4.44 -10.76 -24.56
C LYS A 21 -5.49 -10.14 -25.47
N LEU A 22 -6.00 -8.94 -25.13
CA LEU A 22 -7.02 -8.22 -25.90
C LEU A 22 -6.53 -7.82 -27.30
N HIS A 23 -5.24 -7.51 -27.46
CA HIS A 23 -4.65 -7.13 -28.76
C HIS A 23 -4.78 -8.23 -29.83
N ASN A 24 -4.88 -9.51 -29.41
CA ASN A 24 -5.01 -10.66 -30.30
C ASN A 24 -6.46 -10.93 -30.72
N LEU A 25 -7.43 -10.16 -30.22
CA LEU A 25 -8.86 -10.36 -30.45
C LEU A 25 -9.46 -9.32 -31.41
N SER A 26 -8.63 -8.52 -32.09
CA SER A 26 -9.02 -7.51 -33.07
C SER A 26 -9.65 -8.14 -34.33
N GLY A 27 -10.90 -8.58 -34.21
CA GLY A 27 -11.68 -9.15 -35.30
C GLY A 27 -12.68 -10.23 -34.90
N GLN A 28 -12.71 -10.66 -33.64
CA GLN A 28 -13.67 -11.67 -33.17
C GLN A 28 -14.69 -11.07 -32.19
N ASP A 29 -15.96 -11.16 -32.59
CA ASP A 29 -17.17 -10.88 -31.83
C ASP A 29 -17.21 -9.56 -31.02
N THR A 30 -17.60 -8.49 -31.72
CA THR A 30 -18.08 -7.25 -31.10
C THR A 30 -19.34 -7.43 -30.24
N ASP A 31 -19.99 -8.60 -30.27
CA ASP A 31 -21.22 -8.86 -29.52
C ASP A 31 -21.00 -9.49 -28.13
N ASN A 32 -19.77 -9.91 -27.79
CA ASN A 32 -19.49 -10.48 -26.48
C ASN A 32 -19.38 -9.41 -25.38
N ASP A 33 -20.26 -9.44 -24.39
CA ASP A 33 -20.27 -8.48 -23.28
C ASP A 33 -18.97 -8.45 -22.48
N CYS A 34 -18.31 -9.59 -22.27
CA CYS A 34 -17.01 -9.60 -21.59
C CYS A 34 -15.92 -8.91 -22.41
N ILE A 35 -15.97 -8.97 -23.75
CA ILE A 35 -15.06 -8.20 -24.62
C ILE A 35 -15.35 -6.70 -24.51
N LYS A 36 -16.63 -6.31 -24.46
CA LYS A 36 -17.02 -4.91 -24.23
C LYS A 36 -16.50 -4.39 -22.88
N TRP A 37 -16.58 -5.19 -21.81
CA TRP A 37 -15.99 -4.88 -20.51
C TRP A 37 -14.46 -4.83 -20.54
N MET A 38 -13.79 -5.78 -21.20
CA MET A 38 -12.32 -5.73 -21.34
C MET A 38 -11.85 -4.48 -22.09
N LYS A 39 -12.57 -4.06 -23.14
CA LYS A 39 -12.31 -2.80 -23.83
C LYS A 39 -12.52 -1.62 -22.89
N PHE A 40 -13.65 -1.55 -22.18
CA PHE A 40 -13.92 -0.51 -21.19
C PHE A 40 -12.79 -0.34 -20.15
N PHE A 41 -12.21 -1.45 -19.65
CA PHE A 41 -11.09 -1.40 -18.70
C PHE A 41 -9.73 -1.05 -19.34
N ASN A 42 -9.59 -1.20 -20.66
CA ASN A 42 -8.34 -0.97 -21.38
C ASN A 42 -8.28 0.39 -22.10
N GLU A 43 -9.42 0.96 -22.48
CA GLU A 43 -9.49 2.27 -23.14
C GLU A 43 -8.96 3.36 -22.22
N ARG A 44 -8.27 4.34 -22.81
CA ARG A 44 -7.60 5.41 -22.07
C ARG A 44 -8.15 6.79 -22.36
N THR A 45 -9.04 6.93 -23.34
CA THR A 45 -9.63 8.22 -23.71
C THR A 45 -11.12 8.29 -23.38
N LYS A 46 -11.59 9.50 -23.09
CA LYS A 46 -12.98 9.78 -22.75
C LYS A 46 -13.91 9.51 -23.94
N GLU A 47 -13.43 9.82 -25.15
CA GLU A 47 -14.14 9.67 -26.40
C GLU A 47 -14.38 8.19 -26.73
N GLU A 48 -13.36 7.34 -26.57
CA GLU A 48 -13.49 5.89 -26.75
C GLU A 48 -14.44 5.27 -25.72
N LEU A 49 -14.37 5.70 -24.46
CA LEU A 49 -15.28 5.24 -23.40
C LEU A 49 -16.74 5.63 -23.70
N ILE A 50 -16.98 6.82 -24.24
CA ILE A 50 -18.32 7.26 -24.64
C ILE A 50 -18.82 6.42 -25.81
N MET A 51 -18.00 6.22 -26.86
CA MET A 51 -18.37 5.39 -28.00
C MET A 51 -18.70 3.94 -27.60
N LEU A 52 -17.91 3.33 -26.71
CA LEU A 52 -18.18 1.99 -26.19
C LEU A 52 -19.45 1.93 -25.33
N SER A 53 -19.74 3.01 -24.60
CA SER A 53 -20.90 3.09 -23.73
C SER A 53 -22.23 3.08 -24.48
N GLU A 54 -22.24 3.58 -25.72
CA GLU A 54 -23.43 3.58 -26.57
C GLU A 54 -23.85 2.16 -27.00
N ALA A 55 -22.90 1.22 -27.02
CA ALA A 55 -23.12 -0.16 -27.44
C ALA A 55 -23.68 -1.08 -26.33
N SER A 56 -23.67 -0.67 -25.05
CA SER A 56 -24.17 -1.51 -23.94
C SER A 56 -24.73 -0.68 -22.78
N PRO A 57 -25.99 -0.91 -22.34
CA PRO A 57 -26.58 -0.21 -21.21
C PRO A 57 -25.80 -0.36 -19.90
N SER A 58 -25.21 -1.54 -19.66
CA SER A 58 -24.42 -1.82 -18.45
C SER A 58 -23.11 -1.04 -18.45
N ILE A 59 -22.43 -1.00 -19.61
CA ILE A 59 -21.23 -0.18 -19.79
C ILE A 59 -21.59 1.30 -19.67
N LYS A 60 -22.72 1.75 -20.24
CA LYS A 60 -23.20 3.14 -20.08
C LYS A 60 -23.38 3.57 -18.64
N LYS A 61 -23.97 2.71 -17.81
CA LYS A 61 -24.11 2.98 -16.39
C LYS A 61 -22.74 3.11 -15.71
N ALA A 62 -21.80 2.23 -16.02
CA ALA A 62 -20.44 2.28 -15.49
C ALA A 62 -19.65 3.52 -15.98
N THR A 63 -19.75 3.88 -17.26
CA THR A 63 -19.16 5.09 -17.83
C THR A 63 -19.73 6.33 -17.16
N ASN A 64 -21.04 6.44 -16.97
CA ASN A 64 -21.64 7.58 -16.29
C ASN A 64 -21.20 7.70 -14.84
N LEU A 65 -21.09 6.57 -14.13
CA LEU A 65 -20.58 6.54 -12.75
C LEU A 65 -19.12 7.00 -12.73
N LEU A 66 -18.27 6.43 -13.59
CA LEU A 66 -16.86 6.83 -13.72
C LEU A 66 -16.74 8.32 -14.04
N MET A 67 -17.53 8.83 -14.98
CA MET A 67 -17.56 10.25 -15.32
C MET A 67 -17.98 11.09 -14.13
N SER A 68 -19.05 10.72 -13.41
CA SER A 68 -19.50 11.46 -12.21
C SER A 68 -18.45 11.51 -11.10
N MET A 69 -17.76 10.39 -10.85
CA MET A 69 -16.67 10.31 -9.87
C MET A 69 -15.45 11.11 -10.32
N SER A 70 -15.17 11.15 -11.63
CA SER A 70 -14.06 11.92 -12.21
C SER A 70 -14.33 13.42 -12.36
N MET A 71 -15.60 13.83 -12.42
CA MET A 71 -16.02 15.23 -12.58
C MET A 71 -16.09 15.98 -11.25
N ASP A 72 -16.27 15.26 -10.14
CA ASP A 72 -16.29 15.88 -8.82
C ASP A 72 -14.88 15.92 -8.22
N GLU A 73 -14.09 16.88 -8.71
CA GLU A 73 -12.73 17.17 -8.25
C GLU A 73 -12.69 17.35 -6.71
N GLU A 74 -13.74 17.93 -6.12
CA GLU A 74 -13.84 18.12 -4.67
C GLU A 74 -14.00 16.78 -3.93
N THR A 75 -14.83 15.86 -4.43
CA THR A 75 -14.96 14.51 -3.86
C THR A 75 -13.68 13.69 -4.05
N ARG A 76 -13.01 13.84 -5.18
CA ARG A 76 -11.72 13.19 -5.43
C ARG A 76 -10.66 13.70 -4.45
N GLN A 77 -10.54 15.02 -4.28
CA GLN A 77 -9.63 15.63 -3.32
C GLN A 77 -9.91 15.16 -1.89
N LYS A 78 -11.17 15.15 -1.44
CA LYS A 78 -11.54 14.62 -0.11
C LYS A 78 -11.15 13.16 0.09
N TYR A 79 -11.22 12.35 -0.96
CA TYR A 79 -10.81 10.95 -0.90
C TYR A 79 -9.28 10.83 -0.83
N GLU A 80 -8.54 11.57 -1.65
CA GLU A 80 -7.07 11.60 -1.65
C GLU A 80 -6.53 12.11 -0.31
N GLU A 81 -7.07 13.20 0.23
CA GLU A 81 -6.74 13.75 1.55
C GLU A 81 -6.97 12.74 2.68
N ARG A 82 -8.07 11.97 2.60
CA ARG A 82 -8.36 10.93 3.58
C ARG A 82 -7.34 9.80 3.53
N GLU A 83 -7.00 9.33 2.34
CA GLU A 83 -6.01 8.26 2.15
C GLU A 83 -4.62 8.72 2.60
N GLU A 84 -4.23 9.96 2.28
CA GLU A 84 -3.00 10.58 2.75
C GLU A 84 -2.96 10.66 4.28
N TYR A 85 -4.01 11.17 4.91
CA TYR A 85 -4.12 11.24 6.38
C TYR A 85 -3.98 9.86 7.04
N LEU A 86 -4.64 8.83 6.50
CA LEU A 86 -4.57 7.48 7.04
C LEU A 86 -3.16 6.89 6.90
N PHE A 87 -2.51 7.13 5.76
CA PHE A 87 -1.14 6.71 5.51
C PHE A 87 -0.16 7.42 6.45
N GLU A 88 -0.22 8.75 6.54
CA GLU A 88 0.63 9.55 7.42
C GLU A 88 0.49 9.14 8.88
N ARG A 89 -0.75 8.94 9.36
CA ARG A 89 -1.00 8.50 10.73
C ARG A 89 -0.37 7.14 11.00
N LYS A 90 -0.47 6.19 10.06
CA LYS A 90 0.17 4.87 10.19
C LYS A 90 1.69 5.00 10.25
N MET A 91 2.27 5.80 9.35
CA MET A 91 3.72 6.05 9.31
C MET A 91 4.22 6.71 10.59
N MET A 92 3.50 7.72 11.10
CA MET A 92 3.84 8.41 12.35
C MET A 92 3.89 7.43 13.53
N LEU A 93 2.90 6.54 13.66
CA LEU A 93 2.87 5.55 14.73
C LEU A 93 4.04 4.57 14.62
N GLN A 94 4.35 4.08 13.41
CA GLN A 94 5.47 3.16 13.19
C GLN A 94 6.83 3.82 13.51
N LEU A 95 7.02 5.07 13.08
CA LEU A 95 8.22 5.83 13.38
C LEU A 95 8.35 6.14 14.88
N ALA A 96 7.25 6.50 15.54
CA ALA A 96 7.22 6.76 16.97
C ALA A 96 7.54 5.50 17.78
N GLU A 97 6.99 4.34 17.40
CA GLU A 97 7.28 3.06 18.03
C GLU A 97 8.76 2.69 17.86
N LYS A 98 9.29 2.76 16.64
CA LYS A 98 10.71 2.47 16.36
C LYS A 98 11.63 3.39 17.15
N ALA A 99 11.40 4.71 17.09
CA ALA A 99 12.20 5.68 17.84
C ALA A 99 12.09 5.48 19.35
N GLY A 100 10.91 5.10 19.86
CA GLY A 100 10.69 4.76 21.27
C GLY A 100 11.49 3.53 21.68
N MET A 101 11.50 2.48 20.86
CA MET A 101 12.25 1.26 21.12
C MET A 101 13.76 1.50 21.10
N GLU A 102 14.27 2.23 20.10
CA GLU A 102 15.69 2.61 20.00
C GLU A 102 16.14 3.42 21.22
N LYS A 103 15.35 4.44 21.62
CA LYS A 103 15.61 5.21 22.84
C LYS A 103 15.57 4.33 24.10
N GLY A 104 14.59 3.43 24.20
CA GLY A 104 14.45 2.52 25.32
C GLY A 104 15.66 1.58 25.46
N MET A 105 16.12 1.00 24.36
CA MET A 105 17.32 0.16 24.32
C MET A 105 18.58 0.94 24.72
N ALA A 106 18.76 2.16 24.20
CA ALA A 106 19.90 3.01 24.56
C ALA A 106 19.91 3.38 26.06
N ILE A 107 18.75 3.75 26.62
CA ILE A 107 18.61 4.07 28.05
C ILE A 107 18.89 2.82 28.91
N ALA A 108 18.34 1.67 28.53
CA ALA A 108 18.56 0.41 29.23
C ALA A 108 20.04 -0.01 29.19
N GLY A 109 20.67 0.04 28.01
CA GLY A 109 22.09 -0.26 27.84
C GLY A 109 22.99 0.65 28.68
N ARG A 110 22.71 1.95 28.70
CA ARG A 110 23.43 2.91 29.56
C ARG A 110 23.23 2.63 31.05
N LYS A 111 22.02 2.29 31.49
CA LYS A 111 21.73 1.96 32.90
C LYS A 111 22.46 0.68 33.33
N VAL A 112 22.51 -0.33 32.47
CA VAL A 112 23.28 -1.55 32.71
C VAL A 112 24.77 -1.22 32.82
N ALA A 113 25.32 -0.42 31.89
CA ALA A 113 26.72 -0.01 31.92
C ALA A 113 27.10 0.69 33.24
N ILE A 114 26.28 1.63 33.72
CA ILE A 114 26.49 2.32 35.01
C ILE A 114 26.59 1.32 36.16
N ASN A 115 25.68 0.34 36.20
CA ASN A 115 25.69 -0.67 37.26
C ASN A 115 26.93 -1.57 37.18
N LEU A 116 27.37 -1.97 35.99
CA LEU A 116 28.56 -2.81 35.81
C LEU A 116 29.85 -2.05 36.14
N VAL A 117 29.91 -0.75 35.81
CA VAL A 117 30.99 0.15 36.24
C VAL A 117 31.07 0.21 37.76
N ALA A 118 29.93 0.41 38.44
CA ALA A 118 29.85 0.45 39.90
C ALA A 118 30.26 -0.87 40.58
N LEU A 119 30.06 -2.00 39.89
CA LEU A 119 30.52 -3.32 40.32
C LEU A 119 32.01 -3.58 40.03
N GLY A 120 32.71 -2.64 39.39
CA GLY A 120 34.14 -2.76 39.10
C GLY A 120 34.49 -3.71 37.95
N MET A 121 33.53 -4.02 37.07
CA MET A 121 33.81 -4.82 35.86
C MET A 121 34.72 -4.05 34.89
N ASP A 122 35.48 -4.75 34.04
CA ASP A 122 36.37 -4.13 33.06
C ASP A 122 35.62 -3.60 31.81
N ASP A 123 36.24 -2.66 31.09
CA ASP A 123 35.61 -1.98 29.96
C ASP A 123 35.35 -2.89 28.75
N ASP A 124 36.14 -3.93 28.54
CA ASP A 124 35.94 -4.89 27.45
C ASP A 124 34.68 -5.74 27.72
N THR A 125 34.50 -6.22 28.95
CA THR A 125 33.29 -6.95 29.35
C THR A 125 32.05 -6.06 29.28
N ILE A 126 32.11 -4.81 29.75
CA ILE A 126 30.98 -3.88 29.70
C ILE A 126 30.58 -3.57 28.25
N SER A 127 31.55 -3.37 27.36
CA SER A 127 31.31 -3.12 25.94
C SER A 127 30.62 -4.31 25.27
N LYS A 128 31.08 -5.54 25.53
CA LYS A 128 30.47 -6.76 25.00
C LYS A 128 29.02 -6.98 25.48
N VAL A 129 28.72 -6.64 26.74
CA VAL A 129 27.39 -6.85 27.33
C VAL A 129 26.39 -5.78 26.89
N THR A 130 26.83 -4.53 26.77
CA THR A 130 25.93 -3.38 26.55
C THR A 130 25.91 -2.88 25.12
N GLY A 131 26.89 -3.27 24.31
CA GLY A 131 27.08 -2.77 22.95
C GLY A 131 27.59 -1.32 22.88
N LEU A 132 27.91 -0.70 24.03
CA LEU A 132 28.47 0.65 24.08
C LEU A 132 29.93 0.65 23.64
N SER A 133 30.33 1.77 23.04
CA SER A 133 31.73 2.01 22.70
C SER A 133 32.60 2.19 23.93
N GLN A 134 33.89 1.89 23.80
CA GLN A 134 34.89 2.10 24.85
C GLN A 134 34.94 3.57 25.31
N GLU A 135 34.71 4.52 24.39
CA GLU A 135 34.65 5.95 24.72
C GLU A 135 33.46 6.32 25.61
N GLU A 136 32.28 5.75 25.33
CA GLU A 136 31.09 5.98 26.16
C GLU A 136 31.26 5.40 27.56
N ILE A 137 31.88 4.23 27.68
CA ILE A 137 32.14 3.59 28.97
C ILE A 137 33.14 4.41 29.79
N LYS A 138 34.22 4.92 29.18
CA LYS A 138 35.17 5.80 29.86
C LYS A 138 34.51 7.06 30.41
N LYS A 139 33.65 7.71 29.61
CA LYS A 139 32.85 8.86 30.07
C LYS A 139 31.95 8.53 31.27
N LEU A 140 31.41 7.30 31.35
CA LEU A 140 30.62 6.87 32.50
C LEU A 140 31.46 6.64 33.76
N ARG A 141 32.76 6.35 33.63
CA ARG A 141 33.68 6.22 34.78
C ARG A 141 34.20 7.55 35.30
N GLU A 142 34.26 8.54 34.44
CA GLU A 142 34.69 9.90 34.77
C GLU A 142 33.58 10.74 35.42
N GLN A 143 32.34 10.22 35.45
CA GLN A 143 31.19 10.77 36.17
C GLN A 143 31.18 10.34 37.63
#